data_AF-A0A8D8BLV9-F1
#
_entry.id   AF-A0A8D8BLV9-F1
#
_cell.length_a   1.000
_cell.length_b   1.000
_cell.length_c   1.000
_cell.angle_alpha   90.00
_cell.angle_beta   90.00
_cell.angle_gamma   90.00
#
_symmetry.space_group_name_H-M   'P 1'
#
loop_
_entity.id
_entity.type
_entity.pdbx_description
1 polymer ?
#
loop_
_entity_poly.entity_id
_entity_poly.type
_entity_poly.pdbx_seq_one_letter_code
_entity_poly.pdbx_strand_id
1 'polypeptide(L)'
;MSRQLNPNQQKISEKLIILNDRGIGILTRIYNIKKACGDTKSKPGFLSEKSLESSIKFIVKRFPNIDVKGLAAITNIKSEIIKSLSLYYYTFVDLLDFKDNVCEILTTMDALQIHLDITLNYELTKNYMDLVTTYVSLMILLSRVEDRKAVLGLFNAAYEMQHQQSDQSFPRLGQMIIDYDAPVKKLADEFIPHQR
;
A
#
# COMPACT_ATOMS: atom_id res chain seq x y z
N MET A 1 -18.35 7.66 24.77
CA MET A 1 -17.58 7.08 25.88
C MET A 1 -16.44 6.26 25.31
N SER A 2 -15.23 6.81 25.24
CA SER A 2 -14.04 6.08 24.85
C SER A 2 -13.74 5.02 25.93
N ARG A 3 -13.75 3.74 25.56
CA ARG A 3 -13.28 2.66 26.44
C ARG A 3 -11.86 3.04 26.92
N GLN A 4 -11.62 3.03 28.23
CA GLN A 4 -10.27 3.14 28.75
C GLN A 4 -9.42 2.00 28.17
N LEU A 5 -8.29 2.34 27.56
CA LEU A 5 -7.31 1.37 27.08
C LEU A 5 -6.74 0.63 28.28
N ASN A 6 -6.92 -0.70 28.33
CA ASN A 6 -6.27 -1.53 29.34
C ASN A 6 -4.87 -1.91 28.81
N PRO A 7 -3.76 -1.38 29.40
CA PRO A 7 -2.41 -1.59 28.87
C PRO A 7 -2.04 -3.07 28.75
N ASN A 8 -2.43 -3.88 29.73
CA ASN A 8 -2.09 -5.30 29.80
C ASN A 8 -2.80 -6.17 28.75
N GLN A 9 -3.80 -5.62 28.06
CA GLN A 9 -4.57 -6.32 27.03
C GLN A 9 -4.24 -5.86 25.61
N GLN A 10 -3.29 -4.92 25.44
CA GLN A 10 -2.96 -4.38 24.12
C GLN A 10 -2.07 -5.31 23.28
N LYS A 11 -1.39 -6.27 23.91
CA LYS A 11 -0.53 -7.27 23.23
C LYS A 11 0.51 -6.63 22.32
N ILE A 12 1.15 -5.55 22.79
CA ILE A 12 2.07 -4.72 22.00
C ILE A 12 3.22 -5.57 21.46
N SER A 13 3.84 -6.40 22.29
CA SER A 13 4.95 -7.26 21.90
C SER A 13 4.57 -8.23 20.77
N GLU A 14 3.42 -8.91 20.90
CA GLU A 14 2.96 -9.85 19.88
C GLU A 14 2.62 -9.14 18.57
N LYS A 15 1.93 -7.99 18.64
CA LYS A 15 1.62 -7.20 17.45
C LYS A 15 2.89 -6.71 16.75
N LEU A 16 3.89 -6.21 17.50
CA LEU A 16 5.16 -5.76 16.93
C LEU A 16 5.90 -6.90 16.21
N ILE A 17 6.00 -8.08 16.82
CA ILE A 17 6.68 -9.24 16.22
C ILE A 17 5.99 -9.64 14.90
N ILE A 18 4.66 -9.77 14.92
CA ILE A 18 3.89 -10.18 13.74
C ILE A 18 3.98 -9.12 12.63
N LEU A 19 3.88 -7.84 12.98
CA LEU A 19 3.94 -6.76 11.99
C LEU A 19 5.34 -6.61 11.40
N ASN A 20 6.41 -6.79 12.18
CA ASN A 20 7.78 -6.77 11.65
C ASN A 20 7.99 -7.86 10.60
N ASP A 21 7.60 -9.10 10.90
CA ASP A 21 7.71 -10.21 9.95
C ASP A 21 6.86 -9.97 8.69
N ARG A 22 5.60 -9.54 8.87
CA ARG A 22 4.71 -9.19 7.75
C ARG A 22 5.30 -8.07 6.89
N GLY A 23 5.90 -7.05 7.51
CA GLY A 23 6.50 -5.91 6.84
C GLY A 23 7.63 -6.32 5.90
N ILE A 24 8.51 -7.24 6.32
CA ILE A 24 9.58 -7.80 5.48
C ILE A 24 9.01 -8.54 4.26
N GLY A 25 7.95 -9.33 4.48
CA GLY A 25 7.26 -10.03 3.40
C GLY A 25 6.68 -9.08 2.35
N ILE A 26 6.00 -8.02 2.79
CA ILE A 26 5.42 -7.00 1.88
C ILE A 26 6.55 -6.23 1.18
N LEU A 27 7.62 -5.86 1.89
CA LEU A 27 8.77 -5.17 1.31
C LEU A 27 9.37 -5.96 0.15
N THR A 28 9.54 -7.27 0.35
CA THR A 28 10.06 -8.20 -0.66
C THR A 28 9.14 -8.25 -1.89
N ARG A 29 7.82 -8.34 -1.66
CA ARG A 29 6.83 -8.38 -2.76
C ARG A 29 6.81 -7.08 -3.56
N ILE A 30 6.78 -5.92 -2.88
CA ILE A 30 6.80 -4.61 -3.53
C ILE A 30 8.13 -4.40 -4.27
N TYR A 31 9.25 -4.84 -3.71
CA TYR A 31 10.55 -4.81 -4.39
C TYR A 31 10.51 -5.60 -5.70
N ASN A 32 9.97 -6.81 -5.68
CA ASN A 32 9.84 -7.63 -6.88
C ASN A 32 8.90 -6.99 -7.92
N ILE A 33 7.78 -6.39 -7.50
CA ILE A 33 6.90 -5.64 -8.39
C ILE A 33 7.64 -4.46 -9.03
N LYS A 34 8.39 -3.69 -8.24
CA LYS A 34 9.19 -2.57 -8.75
C LYS A 34 10.20 -3.04 -9.80
N LYS A 35 10.87 -4.16 -9.55
CA LYS A 35 11.85 -4.73 -10.49
C LYS A 35 11.18 -5.22 -11.77
N ALA A 36 10.07 -5.94 -11.66
CA ALA A 36 9.32 -6.44 -12.81
C ALA A 36 8.75 -5.31 -13.67
N CYS A 37 8.19 -4.25 -13.06
CA CYS A 37 7.67 -3.11 -13.82
C CYS A 37 8.78 -2.27 -14.47
N GLY A 38 9.99 -2.27 -13.91
CA GLY A 38 11.14 -1.53 -14.45
C GLY A 38 11.92 -2.26 -15.53
N ASP A 39 11.69 -3.56 -15.75
CA ASP A 39 12.36 -4.35 -16.78
C ASP A 39 11.41 -4.61 -17.96
N THR A 40 11.84 -4.23 -19.17
CA THR A 40 11.06 -4.36 -20.40
C THR A 40 10.65 -5.79 -20.73
N LYS A 41 11.38 -6.80 -20.22
CA LYS A 41 11.08 -8.22 -20.47
C LYS A 41 10.04 -8.81 -19.52
N SER A 42 9.99 -8.31 -18.28
CA SER A 42 9.13 -8.84 -17.22
C SER A 42 7.91 -7.97 -16.91
N LYS A 43 7.88 -6.74 -17.42
CA LYS A 43 6.72 -5.84 -17.32
C LYS A 43 5.46 -6.52 -17.92
N PRO A 44 4.31 -6.48 -17.24
CA PRO A 44 3.06 -7.02 -17.79
C PRO A 44 2.76 -6.45 -19.17
N GLY A 45 2.51 -7.32 -20.15
CA GLY A 45 2.36 -6.94 -21.56
C GLY A 45 1.34 -5.82 -21.79
N PHE A 46 0.24 -5.81 -21.03
CA PHE A 46 -0.79 -4.77 -21.07
C PHE A 46 -0.25 -3.36 -20.88
N LEU A 47 0.80 -3.17 -20.07
CA LEU A 47 1.38 -1.86 -19.80
C LEU A 47 2.27 -1.34 -20.95
N SER A 48 2.65 -2.22 -21.88
CA SER A 48 3.51 -1.91 -23.03
C SER A 48 2.74 -1.99 -24.35
N GLU A 49 1.45 -2.36 -24.33
CA GLU A 49 0.65 -2.59 -25.51
C GLU A 49 0.16 -1.26 -26.12
N LYS A 50 0.49 -1.01 -27.39
CA LYS A 50 0.11 0.24 -28.09
C LYS A 50 -1.40 0.46 -28.15
N SER A 51 -2.19 -0.61 -28.22
CA SER A 51 -3.66 -0.57 -28.23
C SER A 51 -4.24 -0.01 -26.91
N LEU A 52 -3.54 -0.19 -25.79
CA LEU A 52 -3.96 0.23 -24.45
C LEU A 52 -3.33 1.53 -23.99
N GLU A 53 -2.38 2.09 -24.74
CA GLU A 53 -1.65 3.29 -24.35
C GLU A 53 -2.57 4.49 -24.07
N SER A 54 -3.61 4.69 -24.89
CA SER A 54 -4.60 5.77 -24.70
C SER A 54 -5.43 5.57 -23.44
N SER A 55 -5.89 4.34 -23.20
CA SER A 55 -6.62 3.93 -21.99
C SER A 55 -5.78 4.13 -20.74
N ILE A 56 -4.50 3.73 -20.76
CA ILE A 56 -3.57 3.89 -19.64
C ILE A 56 -3.33 5.37 -19.33
N LYS A 57 -3.07 6.20 -20.35
CA LYS A 57 -2.90 7.65 -20.17
C LYS A 57 -4.15 8.29 -19.56
N PHE A 58 -5.35 7.88 -20.00
CA PHE A 58 -6.60 8.35 -19.43
C PHE A 58 -6.73 7.96 -17.95
N ILE A 59 -6.47 6.69 -17.63
CA ILE A 59 -6.51 6.15 -16.26
C ILE A 59 -5.55 6.92 -15.34
N VAL A 60 -4.28 7.06 -15.73
CA VAL A 60 -3.26 7.73 -14.91
C VAL A 60 -3.62 9.20 -14.68
N LYS A 61 -4.17 9.89 -15.70
CA LYS A 61 -4.59 11.30 -15.58
C LYS A 61 -5.79 11.49 -14.66
N ARG A 62 -6.72 10.53 -14.62
CA ARG A 62 -7.95 10.59 -13.82
C ARG A 62 -7.85 9.91 -12.46
N PHE A 63 -6.74 9.22 -12.19
CA PHE A 63 -6.53 8.45 -10.97
C PHE A 63 -6.76 9.31 -9.70
N PRO A 64 -7.62 8.88 -8.75
CA PRO A 64 -8.22 7.55 -8.63
C PRO A 64 -9.65 7.50 -9.19
N ASN A 65 -10.21 8.62 -9.65
CA ASN A 65 -11.59 8.77 -10.10
C ASN A 65 -11.71 8.45 -11.60
N ILE A 66 -11.64 7.16 -11.92
CA ILE A 66 -11.65 6.66 -13.31
C ILE A 66 -13.10 6.44 -13.78
N ASP A 67 -13.44 6.97 -14.96
CA ASP A 67 -14.72 6.67 -15.63
C ASP A 67 -14.53 5.53 -16.64
N VAL A 68 -15.16 4.37 -16.37
CA VAL A 68 -15.07 3.18 -17.22
C VAL A 68 -15.73 3.34 -18.59
N LYS A 69 -16.62 4.32 -18.77
CA LYS A 69 -17.32 4.56 -20.06
C LYS A 69 -16.36 4.91 -21.20
N GLY A 70 -15.18 5.45 -20.88
CA GLY A 70 -14.15 5.81 -21.87
C GLY A 70 -13.19 4.68 -22.27
N LEU A 71 -13.35 3.46 -21.72
CA LEU A 71 -12.33 2.41 -21.78
C LEU A 71 -12.74 1.19 -22.64
N ALA A 72 -13.34 1.43 -23.81
CA ALA A 72 -13.85 0.36 -24.70
C ALA A 72 -12.78 -0.70 -25.08
N ALA A 73 -11.51 -0.31 -25.17
CA ALA A 73 -10.41 -1.23 -25.47
C ALA A 73 -10.19 -2.31 -24.39
N ILE A 74 -10.63 -2.07 -23.15
CA ILE A 74 -10.47 -2.98 -22.02
C ILE A 74 -11.58 -4.05 -22.00
N THR A 75 -12.74 -3.77 -22.62
CA THR A 75 -13.95 -4.59 -22.47
C THR A 75 -13.76 -6.06 -22.88
N ASN A 76 -13.02 -6.31 -23.97
CA ASN A 76 -12.81 -7.66 -24.49
C ASN A 76 -11.69 -8.44 -23.78
N ILE A 77 -10.80 -7.75 -23.06
CA ILE A 77 -9.62 -8.33 -22.39
C ILE A 77 -9.69 -8.23 -20.86
N LYS A 78 -10.81 -7.77 -20.31
CA LYS A 78 -10.99 -7.51 -18.87
C LYS A 78 -10.65 -8.71 -17.98
N SER A 79 -11.08 -9.91 -18.37
CA SER A 79 -10.82 -11.14 -17.60
C SER A 79 -9.32 -11.48 -17.53
N GLU A 80 -8.58 -11.22 -18.61
CA GLU A 80 -7.13 -11.47 -18.66
C GLU A 80 -6.36 -10.43 -17.85
N ILE A 81 -6.78 -9.16 -17.91
CA ILE A 81 -6.22 -8.08 -17.08
C ILE A 81 -6.39 -8.41 -15.61
N ILE A 82 -7.59 -8.79 -15.17
CA ILE A 82 -7.84 -9.16 -13.77
C ILE A 82 -6.94 -10.32 -13.37
N LYS A 83 -6.88 -11.39 -14.18
CA LYS A 83 -6.04 -12.55 -13.88
C LYS A 83 -4.57 -12.15 -13.75
N SER A 84 -4.04 -11.35 -14.68
CA SER A 84 -2.62 -10.99 -14.72
C SER A 84 -2.22 -9.97 -13.66
N LEU A 85 -3.06 -8.98 -13.38
CA LEU A 85 -2.73 -7.89 -12.46
C LEU A 85 -3.21 -8.14 -11.02
N SER A 86 -4.03 -9.16 -10.78
CA SER A 86 -4.54 -9.52 -9.43
C SER A 86 -3.45 -9.60 -8.38
N LEU A 87 -2.36 -10.31 -8.67
CA LEU A 87 -1.25 -10.46 -7.72
C LEU A 87 -0.65 -9.11 -7.32
N TYR A 88 -0.50 -8.19 -8.28
CA TYR A 88 0.05 -6.87 -8.01
C TYR A 88 -0.95 -6.03 -7.22
N TYR A 89 -2.21 -6.01 -7.67
CA TYR A 89 -3.29 -5.28 -7.03
C TYR A 89 -3.44 -5.67 -5.55
N TYR A 90 -3.59 -6.97 -5.27
CA TYR A 90 -3.77 -7.44 -3.90
C TYR A 90 -2.50 -7.27 -3.04
N THR A 91 -1.30 -7.23 -3.63
CA THR A 91 -0.09 -6.84 -2.88
C THR A 91 -0.15 -5.39 -2.40
N PHE A 92 -0.73 -4.48 -3.20
CA PHE A 92 -0.93 -3.10 -2.76
C PHE A 92 -2.06 -2.98 -1.73
N VAL A 93 -3.09 -3.82 -1.82
CA VAL A 93 -4.12 -3.94 -0.76
C VAL A 93 -3.50 -4.43 0.54
N ASP A 94 -2.64 -5.45 0.50
CA ASP A 94 -1.92 -5.94 1.68
C ASP A 94 -1.07 -4.84 2.33
N LEU A 95 -0.45 -3.96 1.52
CA LEU A 95 0.29 -2.80 2.01
C LEU A 95 -0.62 -1.76 2.67
N LEU A 96 -1.81 -1.51 2.13
CA LEU A 96 -2.79 -0.63 2.75
C LEU A 96 -3.21 -1.16 4.12
N ASP A 97 -3.55 -2.45 4.21
CA ASP A 97 -3.92 -3.06 5.49
C ASP A 97 -2.74 -3.05 6.47
N PHE A 98 -1.52 -3.32 5.99
CA PHE A 98 -0.32 -3.24 6.83
C PHE A 98 -0.14 -1.82 7.39
N LYS A 99 -0.28 -0.79 6.55
CA LYS A 99 -0.24 0.62 6.99
C LYS A 99 -1.25 0.87 8.12
N ASP A 100 -2.50 0.44 7.94
CA ASP A 100 -3.55 0.67 8.95
C ASP A 100 -3.17 0.06 10.30
N ASN A 101 -2.67 -1.19 10.29
CA ASN A 101 -2.23 -1.87 11.50
C ASN A 101 -1.02 -1.19 12.16
N VAL A 102 -0.07 -0.67 11.37
CA VAL A 102 1.07 0.10 11.88
C VAL A 102 0.60 1.40 12.52
N CYS A 103 -0.29 2.16 11.85
CA CYS A 103 -0.81 3.40 12.41
C CYS A 103 -1.57 3.17 13.73
N GLU A 104 -2.37 2.09 13.80
CA GLU A 104 -3.09 1.71 15.02
C GLU A 104 -2.13 1.41 16.18
N ILE A 105 -1.07 0.61 15.95
CA ILE A 105 -0.13 0.27 17.02
C ILE A 105 0.67 1.49 17.48
N LEU A 106 1.15 2.33 16.56
CA LEU A 106 1.87 3.57 16.92
C LEU A 106 0.98 4.48 17.79
N THR A 107 -0.26 4.70 17.36
CA THR A 107 -1.25 5.48 18.13
C THR A 107 -1.51 4.87 19.51
N THR A 108 -1.56 3.55 19.60
CA THR A 108 -1.75 2.85 20.88
C THR A 108 -0.55 3.02 21.80
N MET A 109 0.67 2.92 21.26
CA MET A 109 1.91 3.10 22.03
C MET A 109 2.05 4.53 22.56
N ASP A 110 1.69 5.54 21.74
CA ASP A 110 1.64 6.94 22.18
C ASP A 110 0.64 7.15 23.32
N ALA A 111 -0.58 6.61 23.16
CA ALA A 111 -1.65 6.74 24.15
C ALA A 111 -1.29 6.08 25.49
N LEU A 112 -0.47 5.03 25.45
CA LEU A 112 0.07 4.36 26.63
C LEU A 112 1.35 5.01 27.18
N GLN A 113 1.91 5.99 26.46
CA GLN A 113 3.18 6.66 26.81
C GLN A 113 4.30 5.64 27.09
N ILE A 114 4.44 4.65 26.20
CA ILE A 114 5.43 3.58 26.37
C ILE A 114 6.83 4.17 26.37
N HIS A 115 7.58 3.91 27.43
CA HIS A 115 8.98 4.29 27.53
C HIS A 115 9.84 3.36 26.67
N LEU A 116 10.60 3.92 25.73
CA LEU A 116 11.53 3.18 24.87
C LEU A 116 12.98 3.53 25.26
N ASP A 117 13.71 2.54 25.77
CA ASP A 117 15.12 2.63 26.10
C ASP A 117 15.83 1.34 25.68
N ILE A 118 16.73 1.46 24.70
CA ILE A 118 17.47 0.32 24.13
C ILE A 118 18.30 -0.45 25.17
N THR A 119 18.67 0.20 26.28
CA THR A 119 19.46 -0.40 27.37
C THR A 119 18.61 -1.10 28.43
N LEU A 120 17.31 -0.77 28.52
CA LEU A 120 16.38 -1.34 29.50
C LEU A 120 15.42 -2.35 28.88
N ASN A 121 14.74 -1.97 27.81
CA ASN A 121 13.74 -2.78 27.13
C ASN A 121 14.12 -2.97 25.65
N TYR A 122 15.32 -3.54 25.46
CA TYR A 122 15.94 -3.79 24.16
C TYR A 122 14.98 -4.34 23.10
N GLU A 123 14.28 -5.44 23.40
CA GLU A 123 13.37 -6.07 22.44
C GLU A 123 12.23 -5.14 22.01
N LEU A 124 11.62 -4.43 22.95
CA LEU A 124 10.52 -3.50 22.67
C LEU A 124 11.01 -2.34 21.80
N THR A 125 12.11 -1.71 22.21
CA THR A 125 12.70 -0.56 21.50
C THR A 125 13.18 -0.95 20.11
N LYS A 126 13.88 -2.08 19.98
CA LYS A 126 14.33 -2.60 18.68
C LYS A 126 13.14 -2.89 17.76
N ASN A 127 12.16 -3.65 18.23
CA ASN A 127 11.02 -4.02 17.39
C ASN A 127 10.18 -2.81 16.96
N TYR A 128 10.05 -1.79 17.82
CA TYR A 128 9.44 -0.52 17.43
C TYR A 128 10.23 0.17 16.30
N MET A 129 11.54 0.34 16.47
CA MET A 129 12.40 1.00 15.48
C MET A 129 12.45 0.25 14.15
N ASP A 130 12.49 -1.09 14.20
CA ASP A 130 12.44 -1.95 13.01
C ASP A 130 11.11 -1.77 12.26
N LEU A 131 9.99 -1.68 12.98
CA LEU A 131 8.67 -1.53 12.37
C LEU A 131 8.53 -0.17 11.68
N VAL A 132 8.95 0.90 12.37
CA VAL A 132 8.97 2.26 11.82
C VAL A 132 9.86 2.32 10.59
N THR A 133 11.07 1.76 10.66
CA THR A 133 12.03 1.75 9.55
C THR A 133 11.48 0.98 8.35
N THR A 134 10.87 -0.17 8.59
CA THR A 134 10.26 -1.01 7.55
C THR A 134 9.09 -0.30 6.90
N TYR A 135 8.21 0.33 7.70
CA TYR A 135 7.08 1.11 7.21
C TYR A 135 7.52 2.29 6.34
N VAL A 136 8.46 3.10 6.83
CA VAL A 136 9.03 4.23 6.06
C VAL A 136 9.64 3.75 4.75
N SER A 137 10.43 2.67 4.80
CA SER A 137 11.07 2.08 3.62
C SER A 137 10.04 1.59 2.60
N LEU A 138 8.97 0.94 3.06
CA LEU A 138 7.86 0.49 2.23
C LEU A 138 7.16 1.64 1.49
N MET A 139 6.82 2.72 2.21
CA MET A 139 6.13 3.86 1.61
C MET A 139 7.02 4.63 0.63
N ILE A 140 8.34 4.71 0.89
CA ILE A 140 9.29 5.24 -0.09
C ILE A 140 9.39 4.32 -1.31
N LEU A 141 9.49 3.01 -1.11
CA LEU A 141 9.60 2.04 -2.20
C LEU A 141 8.35 2.04 -3.10
N LEU A 142 7.17 2.15 -2.50
CA LEU A 142 5.88 2.34 -3.18
C LEU A 142 5.92 3.53 -4.16
N SER A 143 6.40 4.68 -3.70
CA SER A 143 6.51 5.90 -4.55
C SER A 143 7.45 5.73 -5.75
N ARG A 144 8.36 4.74 -5.69
CA ARG A 144 9.32 4.42 -6.76
C ARG A 144 8.81 3.36 -7.73
N VAL A 145 7.59 2.87 -7.58
CA VAL A 145 6.92 2.05 -8.60
C VAL A 145 6.24 2.99 -9.59
N GLU A 146 6.84 3.18 -10.76
CA GLU A 146 6.39 4.16 -11.75
C GLU A 146 4.97 3.87 -12.27
N ASP A 147 4.71 2.63 -12.69
CA ASP A 147 3.41 2.23 -13.26
C ASP A 147 2.32 1.93 -12.22
N ARG A 148 2.50 2.28 -10.93
CA ARG A 148 1.55 1.91 -9.85
C ARG A 148 0.11 2.35 -10.14
N LYS A 149 -0.08 3.58 -10.65
CA LYS A 149 -1.40 4.13 -11.02
C LYS A 149 -2.02 3.37 -12.19
N ALA A 150 -1.20 2.99 -13.17
CA ALA A 150 -1.65 2.23 -14.33
C ALA A 150 -2.07 0.81 -13.93
N VAL A 151 -1.25 0.10 -13.16
CA VAL A 151 -1.56 -1.26 -12.66
C VAL A 151 -2.87 -1.27 -11.88
N LEU A 152 -3.01 -0.39 -10.88
CA LEU A 152 -4.18 -0.34 -10.03
C LEU A 152 -5.43 0.11 -10.78
N GLY A 153 -5.30 1.14 -11.62
CA GLY A 153 -6.43 1.67 -12.37
C GLY A 153 -6.92 0.74 -13.48
N LEU A 154 -6.01 0.03 -14.18
CA LEU A 154 -6.39 -0.99 -15.15
C LEU A 154 -7.12 -2.15 -14.48
N PHE A 155 -6.59 -2.64 -13.36
CA PHE A 155 -7.25 -3.71 -12.61
C PHE A 155 -8.65 -3.29 -12.16
N ASN A 156 -8.79 -2.11 -11.52
CA ASN A 156 -10.10 -1.66 -11.05
C ASN A 156 -11.09 -1.42 -12.19
N ALA A 157 -10.65 -0.82 -13.31
CA ALA A 157 -11.51 -0.62 -14.47
C ALA A 157 -12.00 -1.95 -15.06
N ALA A 158 -11.11 -2.94 -15.20
CA ALA A 158 -11.46 -4.28 -15.66
C ALA A 158 -12.41 -4.98 -14.68
N TYR A 159 -12.14 -4.87 -13.38
CA TYR A 159 -12.96 -5.43 -12.30
C TYR A 159 -14.37 -4.86 -12.30
N GLU A 160 -14.51 -3.53 -12.40
CA GLU A 160 -15.79 -2.84 -12.47
C GLU A 160 -16.57 -3.22 -13.73
N MET A 161 -15.92 -3.33 -14.89
CA MET A 161 -16.57 -3.81 -16.13
C MET A 161 -17.02 -5.27 -16.08
N GLN A 162 -16.45 -6.08 -15.19
CA GLN A 162 -16.82 -7.48 -15.04
C GLN A 162 -17.90 -7.68 -13.98
N HIS A 163 -17.81 -6.98 -12.85
CA HIS A 163 -18.70 -7.16 -11.69
C HIS A 163 -19.77 -6.07 -11.57
N GLN A 164 -19.74 -5.05 -12.44
CA GLN A 164 -20.61 -3.86 -12.39
C GLN A 164 -20.45 -3.04 -11.10
N GLN A 165 -19.35 -3.26 -10.37
CA GLN A 165 -19.01 -2.61 -9.13
C GLN A 165 -17.49 -2.52 -9.00
N SER A 166 -16.98 -1.37 -8.55
CA SER A 166 -15.55 -1.19 -8.25
C SER A 166 -15.14 -2.03 -7.04
N ASP A 167 -13.85 -2.37 -6.94
CA ASP A 167 -13.32 -3.09 -5.78
C ASP A 167 -13.42 -2.22 -4.51
N GLN A 168 -13.83 -2.82 -3.39
CA GLN A 168 -14.09 -2.09 -2.15
C GLN A 168 -12.86 -1.38 -1.58
N SER A 169 -11.66 -1.93 -1.85
CA SER A 169 -10.41 -1.37 -1.37
C SER A 169 -9.91 -0.23 -2.24
N PHE A 170 -10.38 -0.14 -3.49
CA PHE A 170 -9.84 0.79 -4.49
C PHE A 170 -9.92 2.27 -4.09
N PRO A 171 -11.02 2.79 -3.49
CA PRO A 171 -11.08 4.20 -3.09
C PRO A 171 -10.00 4.57 -2.06
N ARG A 172 -9.83 3.73 -1.02
CA ARG A 172 -8.81 3.94 0.02
C ARG A 172 -7.41 3.76 -0.55
N LEU A 173 -7.21 2.73 -1.36
CA LEU A 173 -5.94 2.43 -1.99
C LEU A 173 -5.52 3.56 -2.93
N GLY A 174 -6.44 4.04 -3.77
CA GLY A 174 -6.22 5.17 -4.67
C GLY A 174 -5.81 6.44 -3.92
N GLN A 175 -6.47 6.73 -2.80
CA GLN A 175 -6.09 7.86 -1.94
C GLN A 175 -4.69 7.67 -1.36
N MET A 176 -4.34 6.48 -0.87
CA MET A 176 -2.99 6.18 -0.36
C MET A 176 -1.92 6.43 -1.44
N ILE A 177 -2.14 6.01 -2.68
CA ILE A 177 -1.18 6.24 -3.78
C ILE A 177 -0.95 7.74 -4.05
N ILE A 178 -1.97 8.59 -3.85
CA ILE A 178 -1.89 10.03 -4.06
C ILE A 178 -1.20 10.71 -2.89
N ASP A 179 -1.59 10.37 -1.66
CA ASP A 179 -1.01 10.94 -0.45
C ASP A 179 0.50 10.68 -0.37
N TYR A 180 0.95 9.53 -0.89
CA TYR A 180 2.36 9.11 -0.89
C TYR A 180 3.10 9.37 -2.20
N ASP A 181 2.60 10.28 -3.04
CA ASP A 181 3.37 10.76 -4.20
C ASP A 181 4.66 11.49 -3.75
N ALA A 182 4.58 12.22 -2.63
CA ALA A 182 5.70 12.80 -1.90
C ALA A 182 5.86 12.11 -0.53
N PRO A 183 6.39 10.88 -0.48
CA PRO A 183 6.28 10.01 0.71
C PRO A 183 6.98 10.59 1.93
N VAL A 184 8.16 11.22 1.77
CA VAL A 184 8.93 11.78 2.90
C VAL A 184 8.16 12.91 3.58
N LYS A 185 7.52 13.80 2.81
CA LYS A 185 6.70 14.88 3.35
C LYS A 185 5.49 14.31 4.10
N LYS A 186 4.76 13.38 3.46
CA LYS A 186 3.59 12.75 4.07
C LYS A 186 3.94 12.01 5.36
N LEU A 187 5.06 11.28 5.38
CA LEU A 187 5.56 10.60 6.57
C LEU A 187 5.96 11.60 7.66
N ALA A 188 6.65 12.69 7.32
CA ALA A 188 7.00 13.71 8.31
C ALA A 188 5.75 14.27 9.02
N ASP A 189 4.68 14.54 8.27
CA ASP A 189 3.40 15.01 8.82
C ASP A 189 2.71 13.92 9.67
N GLU A 190 2.74 12.66 9.21
CA GLU A 190 2.12 11.52 9.91
C GLU A 190 2.81 11.16 11.22
N PHE A 191 4.12 11.40 11.33
CA PHE A 191 4.91 11.10 12.53
C PHE A 191 4.95 12.24 13.56
N ILE A 192 4.31 13.38 13.31
CA ILE A 192 4.18 14.47 14.30
C ILE A 192 3.66 13.99 15.67
N PRO A 193 2.57 13.20 15.78
CA PRO A 193 2.11 12.70 17.07
C PRO A 193 3.10 11.73 17.76
N HIS A 194 3.98 11.09 16.99
CA HIS A 194 4.91 10.04 17.42
C HIS A 194 6.31 10.58 17.82
N GLN A 195 6.45 11.88 18.07
CA GLN A 195 7.76 12.53 18.33
C GLN A 195 8.29 12.36 19.76
N ARG A 196 7.48 11.86 20.69
CA ARG A 196 7.79 11.82 22.12
C ARG A 196 8.40 10.50 22.57
#